data_AF-A0A7Y5VXD3-F1
#
_entry.id   AF-A0A7Y5VXD3-F1
#
_cell.length_a   1.000
_cell.length_b   1.000
_cell.length_c   1.000
_cell.angle_alpha   90.00
_cell.angle_beta   90.00
_cell.angle_gamma   90.00
#
_symmetry.space_group_name_H-M   'P 1'
#
loop_
_entity.id
_entity.type
_entity.pdbx_description
1 polymer ?
#
loop_
_entity_poly.entity_id
_entity_poly.type
_entity_poly.pdbx_seq_one_letter_code
_entity_poly.pdbx_strand_id
1 'polypeptide(L)'
;MNRIAVVPAALLMSFLAACSTGPSGAELAYDGIGPDSIDSVDKRERFDKAVLPLEFKNERVSVKPGYSIAASATGSAAAVKRGNDAVNLNARDVATVEFVNAIRMNPKNADAYFGLGNSVTMRGKTNEAIAAYATALELRPDWIQARYELGMGYWKANRMDEATAQFRAILDQDARNGPAHERLAVAAYYAGDKQEALRHAAAAKAAGTDVPAQLYELLK
;
A
#
# COMPACT_ATOMS: atom_id res chain seq x y z
N MET A 1 59.71 -49.87 -22.47
CA MET A 1 60.25 -49.00 -23.54
C MET A 1 59.10 -48.23 -24.16
N ASN A 2 59.31 -46.91 -24.30
CA ASN A 2 58.64 -45.95 -25.19
C ASN A 2 57.28 -45.28 -24.85
N ARG A 3 57.41 -43.96 -24.60
CA ARG A 3 56.65 -42.78 -25.10
C ARG A 3 55.24 -42.56 -24.53
N ILE A 4 55.00 -41.56 -23.67
CA ILE A 4 54.95 -40.07 -23.84
C ILE A 4 53.99 -39.61 -24.97
N ALA A 5 52.87 -38.99 -24.55
CA ALA A 5 52.23 -37.77 -25.09
C ALA A 5 51.06 -37.37 -24.14
N VAL A 6 51.18 -36.36 -23.25
CA VAL A 6 50.74 -34.93 -23.39
C VAL A 6 49.22 -34.79 -23.73
N VAL A 7 48.28 -34.64 -22.76
CA VAL A 7 47.71 -33.42 -22.07
C VAL A 7 46.80 -32.56 -23.02
N PRO A 8 45.66 -31.89 -22.64
CA PRO A 8 45.18 -31.40 -21.31
C PRO A 8 43.65 -31.42 -20.95
N ALA A 9 43.40 -31.10 -19.68
CA ALA A 9 42.34 -30.23 -19.08
C ALA A 9 40.83 -30.53 -19.23
N ALA A 10 40.20 -30.89 -18.10
CA ALA A 10 39.15 -30.09 -17.47
C ALA A 10 38.72 -30.70 -16.10
N LEU A 11 38.84 -29.87 -15.05
CA LEU A 11 38.21 -29.87 -13.71
C LEU A 11 37.81 -31.23 -13.07
N LEU A 12 38.57 -31.72 -12.07
CA LEU A 12 38.31 -31.57 -10.61
C LEU A 12 36.81 -31.62 -10.25
N MET A 13 36.24 -32.75 -9.81
CA MET A 13 36.36 -33.37 -8.46
C MET A 13 36.22 -32.35 -7.33
N SER A 14 35.43 -32.49 -6.26
CA SER A 14 34.52 -33.54 -5.77
C SER A 14 33.86 -33.01 -4.49
N PHE A 15 32.62 -33.46 -4.27
CA PHE A 15 31.99 -33.87 -3.00
C PHE A 15 32.71 -33.66 -1.65
N LEU A 16 31.96 -33.12 -0.66
CA LEU A 16 31.80 -33.59 0.74
C LEU A 16 30.83 -32.61 1.45
N ALA A 17 29.57 -32.98 1.73
CA ALA A 17 29.04 -33.81 2.82
C ALA A 17 28.76 -33.06 4.15
N ALA A 18 27.47 -33.08 4.52
CA ALA A 18 26.85 -33.13 5.85
C ALA A 18 27.03 -31.95 6.86
N CYS A 19 25.91 -31.36 7.31
CA CYS A 19 25.47 -31.46 8.71
C CYS A 19 24.08 -30.82 8.95
N SER A 20 23.35 -31.41 9.90
CA SER A 20 22.03 -31.05 10.40
C SER A 20 22.00 -29.76 11.23
N THR A 21 21.07 -28.84 10.91
CA THR A 21 20.34 -28.00 11.88
C THR A 21 18.95 -27.71 11.27
N GLY A 22 17.90 -27.65 12.10
CA GLY A 22 16.49 -27.50 11.65
C GLY A 22 16.21 -26.18 10.91
N PRO A 23 14.95 -25.90 10.51
CA PRO A 23 14.63 -24.65 9.83
C PRO A 23 14.63 -23.50 10.86
N SER A 24 15.81 -23.00 11.19
CA SER A 24 16.00 -21.65 11.69
C SER A 24 15.74 -20.67 10.54
N GLY A 25 15.23 -19.49 10.88
CA GLY A 25 14.70 -18.50 9.95
C GLY A 25 15.59 -18.11 8.77
N ALA A 26 14.95 -17.42 7.84
CA ALA A 26 15.49 -16.76 6.66
C ALA A 26 15.73 -17.67 5.44
N GLU A 27 14.62 -17.99 4.77
CA GLU A 27 14.63 -18.23 3.32
C GLU A 27 13.70 -17.20 2.65
N LEU A 28 14.06 -15.92 2.82
CA LEU A 28 13.72 -14.86 1.87
C LEU A 28 15.00 -14.52 1.13
N ALA A 29 15.39 -15.40 0.22
CA ALA A 29 16.36 -15.08 -0.81
C ALA A 29 15.77 -13.97 -1.69
N TYR A 30 16.08 -12.72 -1.34
CA TYR A 30 15.90 -11.57 -2.21
C TYR A 30 16.99 -11.65 -3.27
N ASP A 31 16.74 -12.44 -4.32
CA ASP A 31 17.61 -12.43 -5.49
C ASP A 31 17.51 -11.07 -6.17
N GLY A 32 18.63 -10.33 -6.10
CA GLY A 32 18.83 -9.05 -6.74
C GLY A 32 18.69 -9.18 -8.25
N ILE A 33 17.64 -8.57 -8.79
CA ILE A 33 17.47 -8.37 -10.23
C ILE A 33 16.98 -6.93 -10.40
N GLY A 34 17.67 -6.16 -11.24
CA GLY A 34 17.43 -4.73 -11.46
C GLY A 34 16.01 -4.39 -11.94
N PRO A 35 15.63 -3.09 -11.91
CA PRO A 35 14.23 -2.66 -12.01
C PRO A 35 13.51 -2.99 -13.34
N ASP A 36 14.24 -3.24 -14.44
CA ASP A 36 13.68 -3.12 -15.79
C ASP A 36 13.68 -4.39 -16.67
N SER A 37 13.96 -5.59 -16.13
CA SER A 37 13.96 -6.83 -16.95
C SER A 37 13.08 -7.97 -16.44
N ILE A 38 12.39 -7.79 -15.31
CA ILE A 38 11.45 -8.80 -14.81
C ILE A 38 10.07 -8.55 -15.44
N ASP A 39 9.59 -9.53 -16.21
CA ASP A 39 8.30 -9.54 -16.89
C ASP A 39 7.16 -9.06 -15.96
N SER A 40 6.24 -8.30 -16.53
CA SER A 40 5.04 -7.79 -15.86
C SER A 40 4.21 -8.89 -15.18
N VAL A 41 4.28 -10.12 -15.69
CA VAL A 41 3.63 -11.31 -15.13
C VAL A 41 4.25 -11.72 -13.80
N ASP A 42 5.58 -11.82 -13.71
CA ASP A 42 6.27 -12.20 -12.47
C ASP A 42 6.07 -11.13 -11.38
N LYS A 43 6.10 -9.84 -11.75
CA LYS A 43 5.79 -8.74 -10.81
C LYS A 43 4.35 -8.79 -10.29
N ARG A 44 3.38 -9.28 -11.07
CA ARG A 44 1.99 -9.46 -10.59
C ARG A 44 1.88 -10.68 -9.68
N GLU A 45 2.49 -11.79 -10.08
CA GLU A 45 2.47 -13.03 -9.32
C GLU A 45 3.10 -12.86 -7.92
N ARG A 46 4.24 -12.16 -7.84
CA ARG A 46 4.89 -11.82 -6.57
C ARG A 46 3.99 -10.99 -5.65
N PHE A 47 3.28 -10.00 -6.19
CA PHE A 47 2.34 -9.19 -5.42
C PHE A 47 1.16 -10.01 -4.93
N ASP A 48 0.52 -10.79 -5.82
CA ASP A 48 -0.63 -11.61 -5.45
C ASP A 48 -0.23 -12.64 -4.37
N LYS A 49 0.97 -13.23 -4.49
CA LYS A 49 1.57 -14.09 -3.46
C LYS A 49 1.81 -13.38 -2.13
N ALA A 50 2.29 -12.14 -2.15
CA ALA A 50 2.54 -11.36 -0.94
C ALA A 50 1.26 -11.12 -0.12
N VAL A 51 0.13 -10.88 -0.79
CA VAL A 51 -1.15 -10.61 -0.12
C VAL A 51 -1.98 -11.87 0.17
N LEU A 52 -1.58 -13.06 -0.31
CA LEU A 52 -2.23 -14.34 0.02
C LEU A 52 -2.53 -14.55 1.51
N PRO A 53 -1.68 -14.14 2.47
CA PRO A 53 -1.95 -14.27 3.90
C PRO A 53 -3.14 -13.45 4.42
N LEU A 54 -3.65 -12.52 3.63
CA LEU A 54 -4.72 -11.60 4.01
C LEU A 54 -6.05 -11.99 3.34
N GLU A 55 -7.15 -11.64 4.00
CA GLU A 55 -8.49 -11.61 3.43
C GLU A 55 -9.01 -10.19 3.39
N PHE A 56 -9.57 -9.80 2.24
CA PHE A 56 -10.22 -8.51 2.03
C PHE A 56 -11.72 -8.76 1.89
N LYS A 57 -12.48 -8.57 2.98
CA LYS A 57 -13.92 -8.82 3.01
C LYS A 57 -14.62 -7.70 3.75
N ASN A 58 -15.77 -7.25 3.25
CA ASN A 58 -16.59 -6.22 3.87
C ASN A 58 -15.77 -4.98 4.26
N GLU A 59 -14.89 -4.53 3.34
CA GLU A 59 -14.02 -3.36 3.57
C GLU A 59 -13.11 -3.50 4.78
N ARG A 60 -12.74 -4.73 5.14
CA ARG A 60 -11.81 -5.02 6.21
C ARG A 60 -10.73 -5.96 5.75
N VAL A 61 -9.58 -5.83 6.38
CA VAL A 61 -8.42 -6.70 6.17
C VAL A 61 -8.19 -7.54 7.40
N SER A 62 -8.27 -8.86 7.24
CA SER A 62 -7.98 -9.83 8.29
C SER A 62 -6.87 -10.78 7.88
N VAL A 63 -6.07 -11.26 8.85
CA VAL A 63 -5.07 -12.30 8.60
C VAL A 63 -5.76 -13.66 8.52
N LYS A 64 -5.48 -14.44 7.46
CA LYS A 64 -5.96 -15.81 7.33
C LYS A 64 -5.49 -16.68 8.49
N PRO A 65 -6.32 -17.61 8.98
CA PRO A 65 -5.89 -18.60 9.96
C PRO A 65 -4.62 -19.32 9.51
N GLY A 66 -3.68 -19.54 10.44
CA GLY A 66 -2.39 -20.20 10.16
C GLY A 66 -1.30 -19.30 9.57
N TYR A 67 -1.62 -18.06 9.17
CA TYR A 67 -0.61 -17.10 8.69
C TYR A 67 -0.12 -16.13 9.76
N SER A 68 -0.84 -15.94 10.86
CA SER A 68 -0.42 -15.07 11.97
C SER A 68 0.81 -15.62 12.67
N ILE A 69 1.72 -14.73 13.07
CA ILE A 69 2.84 -15.10 13.94
C ILE A 69 2.60 -14.56 15.35
N ALA A 70 3.35 -15.05 16.35
CA ALA A 70 3.23 -14.58 17.72
C ALA A 70 3.27 -13.05 17.76
N ALA A 71 2.29 -12.45 18.47
CA ALA A 71 2.11 -11.01 18.44
C ALA A 71 3.39 -10.28 18.87
N SER A 72 3.93 -9.43 18.00
CA SER A 72 5.16 -8.68 18.25
C SER A 72 5.02 -7.24 17.76
N ALA A 73 4.77 -6.32 18.69
CA ALA A 73 4.64 -4.90 18.38
C ALA A 73 5.96 -4.33 17.82
N THR A 74 7.10 -4.69 18.42
CA THR A 74 8.43 -4.26 17.96
C THR A 74 8.77 -4.83 16.60
N GLY A 75 8.48 -6.11 16.36
CA GLY A 75 8.68 -6.74 15.05
C GLY A 75 7.81 -6.09 13.97
N SER A 76 6.55 -5.81 14.31
CA SER A 76 5.62 -5.11 13.41
C SER A 76 6.09 -3.69 13.09
N ALA A 77 6.54 -2.91 14.08
CA ALA A 77 7.09 -1.57 13.85
C ALA A 77 8.34 -1.59 12.97
N ALA A 78 9.25 -2.55 13.19
CA ALA A 78 10.43 -2.72 12.35
C ALA A 78 10.06 -3.07 10.89
N ALA A 79 9.04 -3.91 10.69
CA ALA A 79 8.51 -4.23 9.36
C ALA A 79 7.86 -3.00 8.69
N VAL A 80 7.06 -2.20 9.41
CA VAL A 80 6.53 -0.92 8.89
C VAL A 80 7.67 0.00 8.44
N LYS A 81 8.73 0.11 9.24
CA LYS A 81 9.89 0.93 8.87
C LYS A 81 10.52 0.44 7.55
N ARG A 82 10.77 -0.86 7.41
CA ARG A 82 11.31 -1.44 6.17
C ARG A 82 10.36 -1.23 4.98
N GLY A 83 9.05 -1.32 5.21
CA GLY A 83 8.04 -1.03 4.19
C GLY A 83 8.11 0.42 3.70
N ASN A 84 8.22 1.39 4.60
CA ASN A 84 8.39 2.80 4.25
C ASN A 84 9.73 3.06 3.53
N ASP A 85 10.82 2.46 4.00
CA ASP A 85 12.13 2.54 3.34
C ASP A 85 12.05 1.99 1.90
N ALA A 86 11.33 0.89 1.69
CA ALA A 86 11.08 0.33 0.36
C ALA A 86 10.22 1.23 -0.54
N VAL A 87 9.20 1.92 0.01
CA VAL A 87 8.41 2.92 -0.75
C VAL A 87 9.33 4.04 -1.25
N ASN A 88 10.22 4.55 -0.40
CA ASN A 88 11.17 5.60 -0.77
C ASN A 88 12.15 5.16 -1.89
N LEU A 89 12.48 3.87 -1.92
CA LEU A 89 13.30 3.25 -2.98
C LEU A 89 12.49 2.84 -4.22
N ASN A 90 11.20 3.21 -4.29
CA ASN A 90 10.28 2.81 -5.36
C ASN A 90 10.11 1.27 -5.48
N ALA A 91 10.46 0.52 -4.44
CA ALA A 91 10.47 -0.93 -4.37
C ALA A 91 9.13 -1.45 -3.81
N ARG A 92 8.06 -1.23 -4.55
CA ARG A 92 6.66 -1.36 -4.07
C ARG A 92 6.23 -2.77 -3.68
N ASP A 93 6.78 -3.78 -4.34
CA ASP A 93 6.47 -5.18 -4.01
C ASP A 93 7.09 -5.56 -2.67
N VAL A 94 8.31 -5.06 -2.42
CA VAL A 94 8.99 -5.19 -1.13
C VAL A 94 8.19 -4.49 -0.04
N ALA A 95 7.71 -3.28 -0.30
CA ALA A 95 6.89 -2.53 0.63
C ALA A 95 5.61 -3.30 1.02
N THR A 96 4.92 -3.86 0.03
CA THR A 96 3.73 -4.69 0.25
C THR A 96 4.03 -5.88 1.16
N VAL A 97 5.12 -6.61 0.90
CA VAL A 97 5.54 -7.75 1.73
C VAL A 97 5.78 -7.33 3.17
N GLU A 98 6.48 -6.21 3.38
CA GLU A 98 6.79 -5.71 4.72
C GLU A 98 5.55 -5.25 5.48
N PHE A 99 4.60 -4.58 4.82
CA PHE A 99 3.33 -4.22 5.45
C PHE A 99 2.47 -5.44 5.78
N VAL A 100 2.42 -6.45 4.90
CA VAL A 100 1.75 -7.73 5.19
C VAL A 100 2.39 -8.41 6.39
N ASN A 101 3.73 -8.46 6.46
CA ASN A 101 4.43 -9.03 7.60
C ASN A 101 4.15 -8.26 8.90
N ALA A 102 4.12 -6.93 8.84
CA ALA A 102 3.74 -6.10 9.98
C ALA A 102 2.33 -6.40 10.48
N ILE A 103 1.36 -6.61 9.58
CA ILE A 103 -0.02 -7.01 9.90
C ILE A 103 -0.07 -8.41 10.52
N ARG A 104 0.67 -9.38 9.96
CA ARG A 104 0.76 -10.75 10.50
C ARG A 104 1.36 -10.80 11.91
N MET A 105 2.30 -9.89 12.20
CA MET A 105 2.94 -9.72 13.51
C MET A 105 2.06 -8.99 14.52
N ASN A 106 1.29 -8.01 14.06
CA ASN A 106 0.40 -7.23 14.90
C ASN A 106 -0.80 -6.75 14.08
N PRO A 107 -1.93 -7.48 14.12
CA PRO A 107 -3.17 -7.08 13.44
C PRO A 107 -3.81 -5.79 13.99
N LYS A 108 -3.22 -5.16 15.02
CA LYS A 108 -3.65 -3.86 15.55
C LYS A 108 -2.73 -2.71 15.15
N ASN A 109 -1.82 -2.92 14.19
CA ASN A 109 -0.93 -1.87 13.70
C ASN A 109 -1.58 -1.05 12.58
N ALA A 110 -2.17 0.09 12.92
CA ALA A 110 -2.81 1.00 11.97
C ALA A 110 -1.86 1.45 10.84
N ASP A 111 -0.60 1.72 11.16
CA ASP A 111 0.39 2.20 10.17
C ASP A 111 0.68 1.16 9.09
N ALA A 112 0.67 -0.13 9.47
CA ALA A 112 0.84 -1.23 8.53
C ALA A 112 -0.33 -1.33 7.54
N TYR A 113 -1.57 -1.15 8.00
CA TYR A 113 -2.74 -1.13 7.13
C TYR A 113 -2.75 0.09 6.20
N PHE A 114 -2.38 1.27 6.70
CA PHE A 114 -2.26 2.46 5.86
C PHE A 114 -1.17 2.28 4.78
N GLY A 115 0.01 1.76 5.15
CA GLY A 115 1.08 1.44 4.21
C GLY A 115 0.69 0.41 3.16
N LEU A 116 -0.06 -0.63 3.55
CA LEU A 116 -0.66 -1.59 2.64
C LEU A 116 -1.62 -0.90 1.66
N GLY A 117 -2.54 -0.05 2.16
CA GLY A 117 -3.47 0.71 1.33
C GLY A 117 -2.78 1.54 0.26
N ASN A 118 -1.70 2.24 0.63
CA ASN A 118 -0.88 3.01 -0.32
C ASN A 118 -0.28 2.10 -1.40
N SER A 119 0.29 0.97 -0.99
CA SER A 119 0.96 0.04 -1.89
C SER A 119 0.00 -0.59 -2.90
N VAL A 120 -1.18 -1.02 -2.46
CA VAL A 120 -2.18 -1.67 -3.33
C VAL A 120 -2.93 -0.65 -4.21
N THR A 121 -3.10 0.59 -3.76
CA THR A 121 -3.66 1.69 -4.58
C THR A 121 -2.84 1.91 -5.85
N MET A 122 -1.50 1.89 -5.73
CA MET A 122 -0.60 2.10 -6.87
C MET A 122 -0.66 0.96 -7.90
N ARG A 123 -1.20 -0.20 -7.53
CA ARG A 123 -1.44 -1.36 -8.41
C ARG A 123 -2.85 -1.36 -9.01
N GLY A 124 -3.66 -0.34 -8.75
CA GLY A 124 -5.06 -0.25 -9.24
C GLY A 124 -6.03 -1.15 -8.48
N LYS A 125 -5.62 -1.73 -7.35
CA LYS A 125 -6.45 -2.61 -6.52
C LYS A 125 -7.33 -1.79 -5.57
N THR A 126 -8.25 -1.01 -6.12
CA THR A 126 -9.02 -0.01 -5.38
C THR A 126 -9.80 -0.59 -4.19
N ASN A 127 -10.43 -1.76 -4.34
CA ASN A 127 -11.22 -2.37 -3.25
C ASN A 127 -10.33 -2.89 -2.09
N GLU A 128 -9.14 -3.42 -2.42
CA GLU A 128 -8.16 -3.84 -1.40
C GLU A 128 -7.61 -2.63 -0.64
N ALA A 129 -7.41 -1.50 -1.34
CA ALA A 129 -7.01 -0.23 -0.72
C ALA A 129 -8.07 0.31 0.24
N ILE A 130 -9.34 0.36 -0.20
CA ILE A 130 -10.48 0.77 0.62
C ILE A 130 -10.50 -0.04 1.92
N ALA A 131 -10.40 -1.36 1.82
CA ALA A 131 -10.42 -2.23 2.99
C ALA A 131 -9.24 -1.97 3.94
N ALA A 132 -8.04 -1.75 3.39
CA ALA A 132 -6.85 -1.47 4.19
C ALA A 132 -6.96 -0.10 4.90
N TYR A 133 -7.38 0.95 4.22
CA TYR A 133 -7.58 2.26 4.84
C TYR A 133 -8.71 2.27 5.87
N ALA A 134 -9.83 1.59 5.58
CA ALA A 134 -10.93 1.45 6.53
C ALA A 134 -10.46 0.72 7.80
N THR A 135 -9.70 -0.37 7.68
CA THR A 135 -9.11 -1.06 8.84
C THR A 135 -8.13 -0.17 9.61
N ALA A 136 -7.32 0.65 8.92
CA ALA A 136 -6.44 1.61 9.56
C ALA A 136 -7.23 2.64 10.40
N LEU A 137 -8.37 3.13 9.90
CA LEU A 137 -9.25 4.08 10.59
C LEU A 137 -10.04 3.45 11.73
N GLU A 138 -10.38 2.16 11.66
CA GLU A 138 -10.95 1.44 12.81
C GLU A 138 -9.97 1.39 13.98
N LEU A 139 -8.68 1.28 13.70
CA LEU A 139 -7.62 1.25 14.70
C LEU A 139 -7.17 2.66 15.15
N ARG A 140 -7.27 3.67 14.27
CA ARG A 140 -6.91 5.07 14.52
C ARG A 140 -7.93 6.02 13.88
N PRO A 141 -9.06 6.32 14.54
CA PRO A 141 -10.18 7.08 13.95
C PRO A 141 -9.90 8.56 13.65
N ASP A 142 -8.90 9.15 14.29
CA ASP A 142 -8.49 10.55 14.15
C ASP A 142 -7.48 10.80 13.01
N TRP A 143 -7.17 9.76 12.22
CA TRP A 143 -6.17 9.87 11.17
C TRP A 143 -6.71 10.52 9.88
N ILE A 144 -6.64 11.85 9.81
CA ILE A 144 -7.11 12.65 8.67
C ILE A 144 -6.56 12.15 7.33
N GLN A 145 -5.25 11.85 7.24
CA GLN A 145 -4.66 11.38 5.99
C GLN A 145 -5.24 10.03 5.54
N ALA A 146 -5.40 9.06 6.46
CA ALA A 146 -6.02 7.78 6.12
C ALA A 146 -7.49 7.94 5.69
N ARG A 147 -8.21 8.89 6.31
CA ARG A 147 -9.59 9.24 5.92
C ARG A 147 -9.66 9.85 4.53
N TYR A 148 -8.72 10.73 4.19
CA TYR A 148 -8.61 11.30 2.85
C TYR A 148 -8.35 10.22 1.79
N GLU A 149 -7.39 9.33 2.04
CA GLU A 149 -7.08 8.23 1.12
C GLU A 149 -8.23 7.23 0.98
N LEU A 150 -8.99 6.97 2.06
CA LEU A 150 -10.23 6.19 1.98
C LEU A 150 -11.28 6.87 1.09
N GLY A 151 -11.50 8.18 1.25
CA GLY A 151 -12.38 8.98 0.40
C GLY A 151 -11.96 8.93 -1.08
N MET A 152 -10.66 9.03 -1.35
CA MET A 152 -10.09 8.85 -2.68
C MET A 152 -10.27 7.43 -3.24
N GLY A 153 -10.19 6.41 -2.38
CA GLY A 153 -10.49 5.02 -2.72
C GLY A 153 -11.93 4.86 -3.20
N TYR A 154 -12.91 5.34 -2.42
CA TYR A 154 -14.31 5.33 -2.82
C TYR A 154 -14.56 6.14 -4.10
N TRP A 155 -13.91 7.30 -4.25
CA TRP A 155 -13.99 8.09 -5.47
C TRP A 155 -13.57 7.29 -6.71
N LYS A 156 -12.41 6.63 -6.65
CA LYS A 156 -11.91 5.78 -7.75
C LYS A 156 -12.81 4.57 -8.02
N ALA A 157 -13.54 4.11 -7.01
CA ALA A 157 -14.55 3.05 -7.14
C ALA A 157 -15.92 3.56 -7.63
N ASN A 158 -16.04 4.84 -7.98
CA ASN A 158 -17.29 5.50 -8.35
C ASN A 158 -18.38 5.48 -7.25
N ARG A 159 -17.95 5.43 -5.99
CA ARG A 159 -18.77 5.39 -4.77
C ARG A 159 -18.81 6.78 -4.15
N MET A 160 -19.53 7.69 -4.81
CA MET A 160 -19.45 9.14 -4.54
C MET A 160 -20.06 9.53 -3.19
N ASP A 161 -21.12 8.86 -2.77
CA ASP A 161 -21.75 9.13 -1.46
C ASP A 161 -20.78 8.78 -0.33
N GLU A 162 -20.13 7.61 -0.38
CA GLU A 162 -19.14 7.23 0.62
C GLU A 162 -17.89 8.12 0.57
N ALA A 163 -17.45 8.53 -0.62
CA ALA A 163 -16.31 9.43 -0.78
C ALA A 163 -16.58 10.80 -0.12
N THR A 164 -17.71 11.43 -0.44
CA THR A 164 -18.09 12.73 0.13
C THR A 164 -18.32 12.66 1.64
N ALA A 165 -18.86 11.55 2.15
CA ALA A 165 -18.98 11.32 3.59
C ALA A 165 -17.60 11.34 4.28
N GLN A 166 -16.57 10.72 3.69
CA GLN A 166 -15.22 10.76 4.26
C GLN A 166 -14.62 12.17 4.25
N PHE A 167 -14.79 12.93 3.16
CA PHE A 167 -14.27 14.30 3.10
C PHE A 167 -15.00 15.25 4.06
N ARG A 168 -16.32 15.10 4.23
CA ARG A 168 -17.07 15.86 5.25
C ARG A 168 -16.60 15.53 6.67
N ALA A 169 -16.35 14.25 6.96
CA ALA A 169 -15.79 13.85 8.25
C ALA A 169 -14.37 14.39 8.52
N ILE A 170 -13.58 14.71 7.48
CA ILE A 170 -12.33 15.48 7.66
C ILE A 170 -12.64 16.89 8.12
N LEU A 171 -13.64 17.56 7.52
CA LEU A 171 -14.03 18.93 7.87
C LEU A 171 -14.62 19.06 9.28
N ASP A 172 -15.20 17.99 9.81
CA ASP A 172 -15.64 17.94 11.21
C ASP A 172 -14.45 18.01 12.20
N GLN A 173 -13.27 17.54 11.79
CA GLN A 173 -12.04 17.56 12.59
C GLN A 173 -11.17 18.79 12.28
N ASP A 174 -11.10 19.17 11.01
CA ASP A 174 -10.34 20.31 10.48
C ASP A 174 -11.20 21.06 9.46
N ALA A 175 -11.97 22.03 9.95
CA ALA A 175 -12.89 22.82 9.13
C ALA A 175 -12.18 23.69 8.08
N ARG A 176 -10.84 23.82 8.12
CA ARG A 176 -10.05 24.55 7.13
C ARG A 176 -9.23 23.60 6.25
N ASN A 177 -9.56 22.31 6.23
CA ASN A 177 -8.85 21.35 5.38
C ASN A 177 -9.12 21.64 3.90
N GLY A 178 -8.19 22.34 3.25
CA GLY A 178 -8.32 22.75 1.87
C GLY A 178 -8.45 21.59 0.87
N PRO A 179 -7.67 20.49 0.99
CA PRO A 179 -7.84 19.31 0.14
C PRO A 179 -9.23 18.66 0.26
N ALA A 180 -9.79 18.56 1.46
CA ALA A 180 -11.15 18.03 1.63
C ALA A 180 -12.21 18.94 0.99
N HIS A 181 -12.07 20.27 1.13
CA HIS A 181 -12.92 21.23 0.43
C HIS A 181 -12.79 21.12 -1.09
N GLU A 182 -11.59 20.97 -1.64
CA GLU A 182 -11.38 20.79 -3.07
C GLU A 182 -12.15 19.56 -3.58
N ARG A 183 -12.04 18.42 -2.88
CA ARG A 183 -12.72 17.19 -3.26
C ARG A 183 -14.24 17.32 -3.21
N LEU A 184 -14.78 17.99 -2.19
CA LEU A 184 -16.22 18.25 -2.10
C LEU A 184 -16.70 19.21 -3.18
N ALA A 185 -15.91 20.22 -3.54
CA ALA A 185 -16.24 21.14 -4.62
C ALA A 185 -16.36 20.41 -5.96
N VAL A 186 -15.40 19.54 -6.26
CA VAL A 186 -15.41 18.71 -7.46
C VAL A 186 -16.59 17.73 -7.45
N ALA A 187 -16.90 17.12 -6.31
CA ALA A 187 -18.03 16.18 -6.20
C ALA A 187 -19.37 16.88 -6.46
N ALA A 188 -19.58 18.03 -5.82
CA ALA A 188 -20.78 18.85 -5.99
C ALA A 188 -20.94 19.33 -7.44
N TYR A 189 -19.83 19.70 -8.10
CA TYR A 189 -19.85 20.04 -9.52
C TYR A 189 -20.39 18.89 -10.39
N TYR A 190 -19.89 17.66 -10.19
CA TYR A 190 -20.38 16.49 -10.93
C TYR A 190 -21.81 16.09 -10.56
N ALA A 191 -22.26 16.42 -9.35
CA ALA A 191 -23.65 16.26 -8.93
C ALA A 191 -24.59 17.34 -9.49
N GLY A 192 -24.06 18.39 -10.14
CA GLY A 192 -24.83 19.52 -10.63
C GLY A 192 -25.19 20.57 -9.57
N ASP A 193 -24.73 20.40 -8.32
CA ASP A 193 -24.91 21.40 -7.26
C ASP A 193 -23.81 22.47 -7.37
N LYS A 194 -24.08 23.43 -8.26
CA LYS A 194 -23.21 24.57 -8.51
C LYS A 194 -22.99 25.44 -7.27
N GLN A 195 -23.98 25.54 -6.39
CA GLN A 195 -23.91 26.39 -5.20
C GLN A 195 -22.98 25.77 -4.15
N GLU A 196 -23.14 24.48 -3.86
CA GLU A 196 -22.25 23.75 -2.95
C GLU A 196 -20.83 23.70 -3.52
N ALA A 197 -20.67 23.48 -4.83
CA ALA A 197 -19.38 23.47 -5.50
C ALA A 197 -18.62 24.79 -5.34
N LEU A 198 -19.28 25.94 -5.58
CA LEU A 198 -18.68 27.27 -5.40
C LEU A 198 -18.27 27.54 -3.95
N ARG A 199 -19.14 27.16 -3.00
CA ARG A 199 -18.87 27.33 -1.56
C ARG A 199 -17.59 26.59 -1.16
N HIS A 200 -17.48 25.33 -1.54
CA HIS A 200 -16.32 24.52 -1.20
C HIS A 200 -15.06 24.94 -1.96
N ALA A 201 -15.17 25.34 -3.23
CA ALA A 201 -14.05 25.87 -3.99
C ALA A 201 -13.47 27.13 -3.32
N ALA A 202 -14.34 28.06 -2.91
CA ALA A 202 -13.94 29.28 -2.20
C ALA A 202 -13.27 28.96 -0.85
N ALA A 203 -13.80 27.98 -0.10
CA ALA A 203 -13.22 27.55 1.17
C ALA A 203 -11.83 26.90 1.00
N ALA A 204 -11.65 26.05 -0.02
CA ALA A 204 -10.36 25.47 -0.37
C ALA A 204 -9.31 26.55 -0.69
N LYS A 205 -9.70 27.56 -1.50
CA LYS A 205 -8.84 28.70 -1.80
C LYS A 205 -8.48 29.51 -0.55
N ALA A 206 -9.44 29.76 0.35
CA ALA A 206 -9.21 30.46 1.60
C ALA A 206 -8.31 29.66 2.59
N ALA A 207 -8.22 28.35 2.41
CA ALA A 207 -7.29 27.47 3.12
C ALA A 207 -5.89 27.39 2.47
N GLY A 208 -5.68 28.06 1.32
CA GLY A 208 -4.41 28.04 0.60
C GLY A 208 -4.22 26.84 -0.33
N THR A 209 -5.26 26.03 -0.55
CA THR A 209 -5.25 24.99 -1.59
C THR A 209 -5.47 25.63 -2.94
N ASP A 210 -4.58 25.31 -3.89
CA ASP A 210 -4.73 25.75 -5.27
C ASP A 210 -5.89 24.99 -5.91
N VAL A 211 -6.94 25.72 -6.25
CA VAL A 211 -8.12 25.17 -6.92
C VAL A 211 -8.04 25.58 -8.39
N PRO A 212 -8.11 24.63 -9.34
CA PRO A 212 -7.98 24.94 -10.76
C PRO A 212 -8.92 26.07 -11.18
N ALA A 213 -8.38 27.10 -11.82
CA ALA A 213 -9.17 28.25 -12.26
C ALA A 213 -10.34 27.82 -13.18
N GLN A 214 -10.17 26.73 -13.94
CA GLN A 214 -11.25 26.17 -14.76
C GLN A 214 -12.47 25.76 -13.94
N LEU A 215 -12.30 25.28 -12.70
CA LEU A 215 -13.44 24.90 -11.86
C LEU A 215 -14.32 26.12 -11.57
N TYR A 216 -13.74 27.29 -11.35
CA TYR A 216 -14.52 28.52 -11.14
C TYR A 216 -15.22 28.98 -12.41
N GLU A 217 -14.59 28.88 -13.58
CA GLU A 217 -15.22 29.26 -14.85
C GLU A 217 -16.38 28.34 -15.22
N LEU A 218 -16.25 27.03 -14.95
CA LEU A 218 -17.32 26.05 -15.14
C LEU A 218 -18.49 26.26 -14.17
N LEU A 219 -18.26 27.00 -13.09
CA LEU A 219 -19.24 27.34 -12.06
C LEU A 219 -19.78 28.79 -12.19
N LYS A 220 -19.55 29.49 -13.31
CA LYS A 220 -20.25 30.75 -13.66
C LYS A 220 -21.50 30.49 -14.49
#